data_AF-A0A4Y9NXB7-F1
#
_entry.id   AF-A0A4Y9NXB7-F1
#
_cell.length_a   1.000
_cell.length_b   1.000
_cell.length_c   1.000
_cell.angle_alpha   90.00
_cell.angle_beta   90.00
_cell.angle_gamma   90.00
#
_symmetry.space_group_name_H-M   'P 1'
#
loop_
_entity.id
_entity.type
_entity.pdbx_description
1 polymer ?
#
loop_
_entity_poly.entity_id
_entity_poly.type
_entity_poly.pdbx_seq_one_letter_code
_entity_poly.pdbx_strand_id
1 'polypeptide(L)'
;MGFDNRLTADEIAALSPGDAVTIECGQEFARPRYRPGKVIRVGALFVDVATEGARGGKYVEQYRRRDGVRDGGGGRAELVRAGTAVRPDRGRGTQHIDGLYRQWRRRPGDVDALRELRDAITEHLDEALVP
;
A
#
# COMPACT_ATOMS: atom_id res chain seq x y z
N MET A 1 -3.37 18.65 6.23
CA MET A 1 -2.06 18.86 6.86
C MET A 1 -1.28 17.56 6.66
N GLY A 2 -0.36 17.53 5.69
CA GLY A 2 0.34 16.29 5.32
C GLY A 2 1.48 16.02 6.30
N PHE A 3 1.46 14.88 6.98
CA PHE A 3 2.63 14.40 7.71
C PHE A 3 3.67 13.98 6.67
N ASP A 4 4.86 14.61 6.69
CA ASP A 4 5.97 14.19 5.85
C ASP A 4 6.58 12.90 6.43
N ASN A 5 5.98 11.79 6.03
CA ASN A 5 6.35 10.45 6.50
C ASN A 5 7.58 9.88 5.78
N ARG A 6 8.17 10.64 4.85
CA ARG A 6 9.34 10.22 4.08
C ARG A 6 10.55 10.09 4.96
N LEU A 7 11.37 9.09 4.67
CA LEU A 7 12.71 9.00 5.23
C LEU A 7 13.56 10.14 4.66
N THR A 8 14.27 10.84 5.53
CA THR A 8 15.26 11.84 5.14
C THR A 8 16.50 11.19 4.54
N ALA A 9 17.31 11.96 3.81
CA ALA A 9 18.56 11.46 3.24
C ALA A 9 19.50 10.84 4.30
N ASP A 10 19.52 11.39 5.51
CA ASP A 10 20.33 10.89 6.63
C ASP A 10 19.81 9.55 7.14
N GLU A 11 18.48 9.42 7.31
CA GLU A 11 17.83 8.17 7.70
C GLU A 11 18.03 7.08 6.64
N ILE A 12 17.98 7.43 5.35
CA ILE A 12 18.26 6.49 4.25
C ILE A 12 19.74 6.11 4.23
N ALA A 13 20.63 7.05 4.54
CA ALA A 13 22.07 6.79 4.57
C ALA A 13 22.48 5.87 5.73
N ALA A 14 21.71 5.85 6.82
CA ALA A 14 21.90 4.98 7.97
C ALA A 14 21.36 3.55 7.77
N LEU A 15 20.55 3.30 6.73
CA LEU A 15 20.04 1.96 6.43
C LEU A 15 21.19 0.97 6.20
N SER A 16 20.99 -0.24 6.69
CA SER A 16 21.90 -1.37 6.57
C SER A 16 21.21 -2.58 5.94
N PRO A 17 21.96 -3.45 5.24
CA PRO A 17 21.42 -4.74 4.80
C PRO A 17 20.83 -5.51 5.98
N GLY A 18 19.57 -5.92 5.86
CA GLY A 18 18.82 -6.55 6.94
C GLY A 18 17.65 -5.72 7.45
N ASP A 19 17.72 -4.40 7.31
CA ASP A 19 16.73 -3.49 7.88
C ASP A 19 15.36 -3.65 7.21
N ALA A 20 14.32 -3.57 8.04
CA ALA A 20 12.95 -3.53 7.58
C ALA A 20 12.58 -2.09 7.19
N VAL A 21 11.98 -1.93 6.01
CA VAL A 21 11.53 -0.63 5.50
C VAL A 21 10.07 -0.71 5.09
N THR A 22 9.39 0.43 5.10
CA THR A 22 8.03 0.56 4.58
C THR A 22 8.09 1.32 3.26
N ILE A 23 7.39 0.80 2.25
CA ILE A 23 7.31 1.38 0.92
C ILE A 23 5.89 1.89 0.72
N GLU A 24 5.75 3.18 0.46
CA GLU A 24 4.50 3.76 -0.03
C GLU A 24 4.47 3.66 -1.56
N CYS A 25 3.40 3.08 -2.12
CA CYS A 25 3.15 2.92 -3.55
C CYS A 25 1.79 3.53 -3.89
N GLY A 26 1.71 4.41 -4.89
CA GLY A 26 0.44 4.97 -5.32
C GLY A 26 0.62 5.99 -6.43
N GLN A 27 -0.35 6.06 -7.35
CA GLN A 27 -0.46 7.21 -8.24
C GLN A 27 -1.11 8.37 -7.48
N GLU A 28 -0.79 9.61 -7.89
CA GLU A 28 -1.19 10.86 -7.22
C GLU A 28 -2.70 11.01 -6.94
N PHE A 29 -3.56 10.19 -7.56
CA PHE A 29 -5.01 10.21 -7.40
C PHE A 29 -5.60 8.93 -6.75
N ALA A 30 -4.77 7.95 -6.41
CA ALA A 30 -5.20 6.72 -5.75
C ALA A 30 -4.78 6.70 -4.28
N ARG A 31 -5.54 5.97 -3.45
CA ARG A 31 -5.18 5.76 -2.04
C ARG A 31 -3.77 5.15 -1.94
N PRO A 32 -2.85 5.73 -1.14
CA PRO A 32 -1.52 5.17 -0.95
C PRO A 32 -1.60 3.75 -0.42
N ARG A 33 -0.79 2.86 -0.99
CA ARG A 33 -0.63 1.48 -0.54
C ARG A 33 0.71 1.33 0.13
N TYR A 34 0.72 0.75 1.32
CA TYR A 34 1.95 0.51 2.07
C TYR A 34 2.33 -0.97 1.97
N ARG A 35 3.60 -1.23 1.67
CA ARG A 35 4.13 -2.60 1.60
C ARG A 35 5.42 -2.71 2.40
N PRO A 36 5.64 -3.80 3.12
CA PRO A 36 6.91 -4.06 3.79
C PRO A 36 7.97 -4.43 2.74
N GLY A 37 9.21 -4.05 3.03
CA GLY A 37 10.39 -4.45 2.28
C GLY A 37 11.56 -4.70 3.22
N LYS A 38 12.57 -5.39 2.71
CA LYS A 38 13.83 -5.62 3.43
C LYS A 38 14.99 -5.10 2.62
N VAL A 39 15.83 -4.27 3.22
CA VAL A 39 17.07 -3.80 2.58
C VAL A 39 17.99 -5.00 2.39
N ILE A 40 18.36 -5.27 1.15
CA ILE A 40 19.29 -6.36 0.81
C ILE A 40 20.68 -5.86 0.45
N ARG A 41 20.77 -4.60 -0.01
CA ARG A 41 22.05 -3.97 -0.34
C ARG A 41 21.93 -2.45 -0.25
N VAL A 42 23.01 -1.82 0.19
CA VAL A 42 23.16 -0.37 0.22
C VAL A 42 24.36 -0.02 -0.65
N GLY A 43 24.10 0.68 -1.76
CA GLY A 43 25.09 1.20 -2.66
C GLY A 43 25.35 2.69 -2.44
N ALA A 44 26.28 3.26 -3.22
CA ALA A 44 26.62 4.68 -3.13
C ALA A 44 25.42 5.58 -3.48
N LEU A 45 24.67 5.21 -4.53
CA LEU A 45 23.58 6.02 -5.09
C LEU A 45 22.19 5.42 -4.82
N PHE A 46 22.11 4.12 -4.52
CA PHE A 46 20.86 3.39 -4.43
C PHE A 46 20.83 2.44 -3.23
N VAL A 47 19.63 2.17 -2.75
CA VAL A 47 19.30 1.11 -1.79
C VAL A 47 18.45 0.08 -2.52
N ASP A 48 18.91 -1.18 -2.54
CA ASP A 48 18.16 -2.30 -3.08
C ASP A 48 17.28 -2.90 -1.99
N VAL A 49 15.99 -3.00 -2.25
CA VAL A 49 14.99 -3.51 -1.31
C VAL A 49 14.29 -4.72 -1.92
N ALA A 50 14.34 -5.84 -1.22
CA ALA A 50 13.54 -7.02 -1.53
C ALA A 50 12.10 -6.81 -1.05
N THR A 51 11.15 -7.10 -1.93
CA THR A 51 9.71 -6.96 -1.69
C THR A 51 8.97 -8.20 -2.13
N GLU A 52 7.79 -8.41 -1.55
CA GLU A 52 6.87 -9.46 -1.96
C GLU A 52 5.64 -8.82 -2.63
N GLY A 53 5.28 -9.33 -3.80
CA GLY A 53 4.05 -8.95 -4.49
C GLY A 53 2.83 -9.67 -3.91
N ALA A 54 1.63 -9.16 -4.22
CA ALA A 54 0.36 -9.72 -3.72
C ALA A 54 0.11 -11.20 -4.09
N ARG A 55 0.87 -11.76 -5.05
CA ARG A 55 0.80 -13.17 -5.48
C ARG A 55 2.01 -14.00 -5.03
N GLY A 56 2.80 -13.52 -4.06
CA GLY A 56 3.98 -14.22 -3.53
C GLY A 56 5.24 -14.12 -4.40
N GLY A 57 5.21 -13.34 -5.49
CA GLY A 57 6.40 -13.07 -6.30
C GLY A 57 7.41 -12.23 -5.52
N LYS A 58 8.69 -12.60 -5.56
CA LYS A 58 9.78 -11.80 -4.97
C LYS A 58 10.35 -10.85 -6.01
N TYR A 59 10.45 -9.58 -5.64
CA TYR A 59 10.98 -8.53 -6.50
C TYR A 59 12.09 -7.77 -5.77
N VAL A 60 13.09 -7.33 -6.52
CA VAL A 60 14.08 -6.37 -6.03
C VAL A 60 13.75 -5.03 -6.65
N GLU A 61 13.59 -4.02 -5.82
CA GLU A 61 13.27 -2.66 -6.21
C GLU A 61 14.43 -1.75 -5.77
N GLN A 62 14.80 -0.80 -6.64
CA GLN A 62 15.87 0.16 -6.37
C GLN A 62 15.29 1.49 -5.93
N TYR A 63 15.89 2.09 -4.90
CA TYR A 63 15.50 3.38 -4.36
C TYR A 63 16.70 4.30 -4.30
N ARG A 64 16.55 5.54 -4.77
CA ARG A 64 17.62 6.52 -4.72
C ARG A 64 17.95 6.86 -3.28
N ARG A 65 19.23 6.82 -2.94
CA ARG A 65 19.70 7.07 -1.58
C ARG A 65 19.44 8.51 -1.12
N ARG A 66 19.38 9.44 -2.07
CA ARG A 66 19.19 10.87 -1.82
C ARG A 66 17.80 11.22 -1.27
N ASP A 67 16.76 10.57 -1.79
CA ASP A 67 15.37 10.98 -1.53
C ASP A 67 14.42 9.81 -1.29
N GLY A 68 14.92 8.57 -1.34
CA GLY A 68 14.14 7.37 -1.04
C GLY A 68 13.09 7.07 -2.10
N VAL A 69 13.15 7.71 -3.27
CA VAL A 69 12.20 7.47 -4.36
C VAL A 69 12.70 6.31 -5.23
N ARG A 70 11.78 5.45 -5.64
CA ARG A 70 12.06 4.32 -6.53
C ARG A 70 12.70 4.79 -7.83
N ASP A 71 13.76 4.10 -8.24
CA ASP A 71 14.39 4.24 -9.55
C ASP A 71 13.83 3.16 -10.50
N GLY A 72 13.46 3.54 -11.72
CA GLY A 72 12.96 2.63 -12.76
C GLY A 72 11.48 2.77 -13.15
N GLY A 73 11.03 1.94 -14.09
CA GLY A 73 9.74 2.07 -14.80
C GLY A 73 8.48 1.57 -14.08
N GLY A 74 8.58 1.18 -12.81
CA GLY A 74 7.41 0.94 -11.98
C GLY A 74 6.77 2.26 -11.56
N GLY A 75 5.47 2.27 -11.24
CA GLY A 75 4.82 3.46 -10.69
C GLY A 75 5.58 4.03 -9.48
N ARG A 76 5.45 5.33 -9.24
CA ARG A 76 6.15 6.05 -8.16
C ARG A 76 5.95 5.34 -6.82
N ALA A 77 7.04 5.11 -6.12
CA ALA A 77 7.04 4.59 -4.77
C ALA A 77 8.19 5.19 -3.95
N GLU A 78 8.01 5.27 -2.64
CA GLU A 78 8.91 5.99 -1.75
C GLU A 78 9.14 5.23 -0.44
N LEU A 79 10.34 5.33 0.11
CA LEU A 79 10.66 4.80 1.43
C LEU A 79 10.11 5.75 2.51
N VAL A 80 9.31 5.21 3.43
CA VAL A 80 8.67 5.96 4.52
C VAL A 80 9.03 5.36 5.89
N ARG A 81 8.93 6.17 6.95
CA ARG A 81 9.24 5.74 8.32
C ARG A 81 8.36 4.56 8.75
N ALA A 82 8.97 3.62 9.47
CA ALA A 82 8.26 2.50 10.07
C ALA A 82 7.16 3.01 11.04
N GLY A 83 5.98 2.38 11.00
CA GLY A 83 4.83 2.81 11.79
C GLY A 83 3.92 3.84 11.09
N THR A 84 4.32 4.37 9.92
CA THR A 84 3.37 5.04 9.01
C THR A 84 2.37 3.97 8.58
N ALA A 85 1.15 4.05 9.11
CA ALA A 85 0.21 2.95 9.16
C ALA A 85 0.19 2.13 7.86
N VAL A 86 0.82 0.95 7.93
CA VAL A 86 0.42 -0.20 7.14
C VAL A 86 -0.99 -0.50 7.64
N ARG A 87 -1.99 0.27 7.19
CA ARG A 87 -3.36 -0.19 7.31
C ARG A 87 -3.36 -1.47 6.49
N PRO A 88 -3.56 -2.65 7.12
CA PRO A 88 -3.67 -3.88 6.37
C PRO A 88 -4.68 -3.63 5.28
N ASP A 89 -4.34 -4.05 4.07
CA ASP A 89 -5.13 -3.84 2.88
C ASP A 89 -6.60 -4.16 3.21
N ARG A 90 -7.41 -3.10 3.44
CA ARG A 90 -8.88 -3.19 3.55
C ARG A 90 -9.51 -3.67 2.24
N GLY A 91 -8.68 -4.09 1.28
CA GLY A 91 -9.03 -4.67 0.02
C GLY A 91 -9.93 -5.89 0.13
N ARG A 92 -9.99 -6.63 1.24
CA ARG A 92 -10.94 -7.75 1.33
C ARG A 92 -12.40 -7.27 1.41
N GLY A 93 -12.70 -6.30 2.29
CA GLY A 93 -14.05 -5.71 2.39
C GLY A 93 -14.43 -4.86 1.17
N THR A 94 -13.45 -4.12 0.61
CA THR A 94 -13.71 -3.27 -0.57
C THR A 94 -13.96 -4.11 -1.83
N GLN A 95 -13.24 -5.22 -2.03
CA GLN A 95 -13.48 -6.14 -3.14
C GLN A 95 -14.83 -6.88 -3.04
N HIS A 96 -15.28 -7.17 -1.82
CA HIS A 96 -16.59 -7.79 -1.59
C HIS A 96 -17.74 -6.84 -1.96
N ILE A 97 -17.66 -5.58 -1.51
CA ILE A 97 -18.61 -4.52 -1.87
C ILE A 97 -18.63 -4.28 -3.39
N ASP A 98 -17.47 -4.22 -4.04
CA ASP A 98 -17.37 -4.07 -5.50
C ASP A 98 -18.02 -5.25 -6.26
N GLY A 99 -17.91 -6.47 -5.72
CA GLY A 99 -18.58 -7.66 -6.25
C GLY A 99 -20.10 -7.55 -6.18
N LEU A 100 -20.62 -7.21 -5.00
CA LEU A 100 -22.05 -7.03 -4.75
C LEU A 100 -22.65 -5.89 -5.59
N TYR A 101 -21.92 -4.78 -5.73
CA TYR A 101 -22.34 -3.67 -6.57
C TYR A 101 -22.46 -4.07 -8.05
N ARG A 102 -21.48 -4.82 -8.57
CA ARG A 102 -21.54 -5.32 -9.97
C ARG A 102 -22.66 -6.33 -10.17
N GLN A 103 -22.98 -7.13 -9.17
CA GLN A 103 -24.08 -8.10 -9.20
C GLN A 103 -25.43 -7.38 -9.25
N TRP A 104 -25.68 -6.44 -8.33
CA TRP A 104 -26.90 -5.63 -8.33
C TRP A 104 -27.05 -4.79 -9.61
N ARG A 105 -25.98 -4.17 -10.11
CA ARG A 105 -26.03 -3.37 -11.35
C ARG A 105 -26.50 -4.18 -12.57
N ARG A 106 -26.25 -5.49 -12.60
CA ARG A 106 -26.71 -6.40 -13.66
C ARG A 106 -28.19 -6.77 -13.51
N ARG A 107 -28.78 -6.59 -12.32
CA ARG A 107 -30.18 -6.90 -11.99
C ARG A 107 -30.76 -5.81 -11.05
N PRO A 108 -31.06 -4.62 -11.58
CA PRO A 108 -31.42 -3.46 -10.75
C PRO A 108 -32.74 -3.63 -9.98
N GLY A 109 -33.59 -4.61 -10.33
CA GLY A 109 -34.81 -4.95 -9.59
C GLY A 109 -34.62 -5.99 -8.48
N ASP A 110 -33.41 -6.53 -8.29
CA ASP A 110 -33.11 -7.49 -7.24
C ASP A 110 -32.88 -6.76 -5.90
N VAL A 111 -33.97 -6.65 -5.13
CA VAL A 111 -33.99 -5.93 -3.85
C VAL A 111 -33.16 -6.63 -2.78
N ASP A 112 -33.03 -7.96 -2.86
CA ASP A 112 -32.22 -8.74 -1.91
C ASP A 112 -30.72 -8.49 -2.15
N ALA A 113 -30.28 -8.46 -3.42
CA ALA A 113 -28.92 -8.06 -3.77
C ALA A 113 -28.59 -6.61 -3.34
N LEU A 114 -29.57 -5.70 -3.36
CA LEU A 114 -29.40 -4.34 -2.86
C LEU A 114 -29.26 -4.28 -1.34
N ARG A 115 -30.00 -5.13 -0.60
CA ARG A 115 -29.90 -5.25 0.85
C ARG A 115 -28.54 -5.81 1.27
N GLU A 116 -28.09 -6.87 0.61
CA GLU A 116 -26.75 -7.46 0.84
C GLU A 116 -25.63 -6.43 0.61
N LEU A 117 -25.71 -5.65 -0.47
CA LEU A 117 -24.75 -4.56 -0.73
C LEU A 117 -24.76 -3.51 0.39
N ARG A 118 -25.94 -3.08 0.83
CA ARG A 118 -26.09 -2.09 1.91
C ARG A 118 -25.52 -2.61 3.22
N ASP A 119 -25.81 -3.85 3.57
CA ASP A 119 -25.38 -4.46 4.83
C ASP A 119 -23.84 -4.64 4.83
N ALA A 120 -23.25 -5.08 3.72
CA ALA A 120 -21.80 -5.15 3.55
C ALA A 120 -21.10 -3.78 3.62
N ILE A 121 -21.71 -2.72 3.07
CA ILE A 121 -21.20 -1.35 3.20
C ILE A 121 -21.26 -0.88 4.66
N THR A 122 -22.35 -1.21 5.37
CA THR A 122 -22.56 -0.80 6.77
C THR A 122 -21.56 -1.49 7.70
N GLU A 123 -21.36 -2.80 7.55
CA GLU A 123 -20.36 -3.58 8.28
C GLU A 123 -18.95 -3.05 8.03
N HIS A 124 -18.61 -2.73 6.78
CA HIS A 124 -17.30 -2.16 6.44
C HIS A 124 -17.07 -0.76 7.04
N LEU A 125 -18.12 0.03 7.20
CA LEU A 125 -18.05 1.33 7.86
C LEU A 125 -17.90 1.17 9.39
N ASP A 126 -18.62 0.22 9.99
CA ASP A 126 -18.56 -0.07 11.43
C ASP A 126 -17.17 -0.60 11.84
N GLU A 127 -16.63 -1.58 11.12
CA GLU A 127 -15.25 -2.06 11.29
C GLU A 127 -14.20 -0.95 11.09
N ALA A 128 -14.52 0.07 10.29
CA ALA A 128 -13.62 1.18 10.04
C ALA A 128 -13.59 2.23 11.15
N LEU A 129 -14.62 2.24 12.01
CA LEU A 129 -14.89 3.19 13.10
C LEU A 129 -14.42 2.68 14.48
N VAL A 130 -14.09 1.40 14.63
CA VAL A 130 -13.49 0.84 15.84
C VAL A 130 -11.96 1.10 15.85
N PRO A 131 -11.41 1.80 16.86
CA PRO A 131 -9.99 2.18 16.93
C PRO A 131 -9.02 1.02 17.20
#